data_AF-A0A371D0K5-F1
#
_entry.id   AF-A0A371D0K5-F1
#
_cell.length_a   1.000
_cell.length_b   1.000
_cell.length_c   1.000
_cell.angle_alpha   90.00
_cell.angle_beta   90.00
_cell.angle_gamma   90.00
#
_symmetry.space_group_name_H-M   'P 1'
#
loop_
_entity.id
_entity.type
_entity.pdbx_description
1 polymer ?
#
loop_
_entity_poly.entity_id
_entity_poly.type
_entity_poly.pdbx_seq_one_letter_code
_entity_poly.pdbx_strand_id
1 'polypeptide(L)'
;MSDSSDWTLQGHSIEGYRMLMQATVTCLSDPTLSDTALYDQAEQLLGVFDDPEFEAYNRPDWLAQSAIFYMRPDKRERFSAKHFFEAMYQTADEWKLDKGHRFVSAAVCACAELLSSNTTGPPADRLAQELSFLAFEIWFVDQFTHLNQTNPDYEAELSEDTKTKARSRLGIHDRCSADSICSPGSYARRLHMLHDGHG
;
A
#
# COMPACT_ATOMS: atom_id res chain seq x y z
N MET A 1 9.35 -22.00 -26.18
CA MET A 1 9.37 -20.57 -25.83
C MET A 1 8.31 -20.44 -24.76
N SER A 2 8.73 -20.21 -23.52
CA SER A 2 7.87 -20.29 -22.34
C SER A 2 7.08 -18.99 -22.24
N ASP A 3 5.76 -19.06 -22.34
CA ASP A 3 4.86 -17.93 -22.05
C ASP A 3 5.07 -17.53 -20.59
N SER A 4 5.87 -16.48 -20.38
CA SER A 4 5.76 -15.64 -19.20
C SER A 4 4.35 -15.06 -19.22
N SER A 5 3.60 -15.19 -18.13
CA SER A 5 2.27 -14.60 -18.02
C SER A 5 2.30 -13.11 -18.38
N ASP A 6 1.44 -12.68 -19.31
CA ASP A 6 1.24 -11.27 -19.68
C ASP A 6 0.51 -10.46 -18.58
N TRP A 7 0.19 -11.12 -17.46
CA TRP A 7 -0.48 -10.47 -16.33
C TRP A 7 0.39 -9.35 -15.72
N THR A 8 -0.25 -8.21 -15.44
CA THR A 8 0.36 -7.07 -14.75
C THR A 8 -0.68 -6.17 -14.08
N LEU A 9 -0.27 -5.53 -12.98
CA LEU A 9 -1.00 -4.47 -12.29
C LEU A 9 -0.66 -3.06 -12.81
N GLN A 10 0.36 -2.93 -13.66
CA GLN A 10 0.84 -1.65 -14.15
C GLN A 10 -0.30 -0.78 -14.70
N GLY A 11 -0.31 0.50 -14.31
CA GLY A 11 -1.25 1.47 -14.89
C GLY A 11 -2.70 1.24 -14.47
N HIS A 12 -2.91 0.60 -13.31
CA HIS A 12 -4.24 0.33 -12.75
C HIS A 12 -5.10 -0.58 -13.66
N SER A 13 -4.50 -1.62 -14.23
CA SER A 13 -5.21 -2.59 -15.06
C SER A 13 -6.38 -3.22 -14.30
N ILE A 14 -7.62 -2.90 -14.69
CA ILE A 14 -8.84 -3.45 -14.07
C ILE A 14 -8.85 -4.98 -14.18
N GLU A 15 -8.46 -5.50 -15.35
CA GLU A 15 -8.41 -6.95 -15.58
C GLU A 15 -7.30 -7.61 -14.76
N GLY A 16 -6.12 -6.99 -14.68
CA GLY A 16 -5.02 -7.46 -13.84
C GLY A 16 -5.41 -7.51 -12.36
N TYR A 17 -6.07 -6.47 -11.86
CA TYR A 17 -6.58 -6.41 -10.50
C TYR A 17 -7.68 -7.46 -10.25
N ARG A 18 -8.59 -7.66 -11.20
CA ARG A 18 -9.64 -8.68 -11.11
C ARG A 18 -9.03 -10.09 -10.99
N MET A 19 -8.02 -10.40 -11.80
CA MET A 19 -7.28 -11.66 -11.73
C MET A 19 -6.56 -11.81 -10.38
N LEU A 20 -5.89 -10.75 -9.90
CA LEU A 20 -5.25 -10.74 -8.59
C LEU A 20 -6.24 -11.07 -7.47
N MET A 21 -7.38 -10.39 -7.45
CA MET A 21 -8.38 -10.60 -6.41
C MET A 21 -8.99 -12.00 -6.48
N GLN A 22 -9.17 -12.56 -7.67
CA GLN A 22 -9.63 -13.94 -7.82
C GLN A 22 -8.60 -14.96 -7.31
N ALA A 23 -7.31 -14.78 -7.62
CA ALA A 23 -6.23 -15.61 -7.07
C ALA A 23 -6.12 -15.44 -5.55
N THR A 24 -6.20 -14.20 -5.04
CA THR A 24 -6.19 -13.89 -3.60
C THR A 24 -7.32 -14.61 -2.86
N VAL A 25 -8.55 -14.57 -3.38
CA VAL A 25 -9.70 -15.28 -2.79
C VAL A 25 -9.50 -16.80 -2.82
N THR A 26 -8.84 -17.33 -3.85
CA THR A 26 -8.49 -18.75 -3.94
C THR A 26 -7.53 -19.14 -2.82
N CYS A 27 -6.43 -18.39 -2.63
CA CYS A 27 -5.50 -18.62 -1.52
C CYS A 27 -6.18 -18.47 -0.14
N LEU A 28 -7.03 -17.45 0.01
CA LEU A 28 -7.77 -17.21 1.25
C LEU A 28 -8.67 -18.38 1.63
N SER A 29 -9.33 -18.98 0.64
CA SER A 29 -10.34 -20.03 0.81
C SER A 29 -9.74 -21.43 0.86
N ASP A 30 -8.45 -21.60 0.59
CA ASP A 30 -7.78 -22.89 0.62
C ASP A 30 -7.64 -23.40 2.06
N PRO A 31 -8.36 -24.49 2.44
CA PRO A 31 -8.31 -25.04 3.80
C PRO A 31 -7.01 -25.82 4.07
N THR A 32 -6.22 -26.12 3.06
CA THR A 32 -4.94 -26.85 3.19
C THR A 32 -3.79 -25.92 3.56
N LEU A 33 -3.94 -24.61 3.32
CA LEU A 33 -2.97 -23.58 3.67
C LEU A 33 -3.28 -22.98 5.05
N SER A 34 -2.46 -23.34 6.04
CA SER A 34 -2.48 -22.67 7.35
C SER A 34 -2.07 -21.21 7.24
N ASP A 35 -2.55 -20.37 8.18
CA ASP A 35 -2.19 -18.94 8.21
C ASP A 35 -0.67 -18.73 8.32
N THR A 36 0.01 -19.56 9.12
CA THR A 36 1.48 -19.51 9.26
C THR A 36 2.19 -19.89 7.98
N ALA A 37 1.78 -20.98 7.31
CA ALA A 37 2.43 -21.40 6.06
C ALA A 37 2.27 -20.35 4.95
N LEU A 38 1.09 -19.73 4.86
CA LEU A 38 0.83 -18.67 3.89
C LEU A 38 1.68 -17.42 4.20
N TYR A 39 1.82 -17.08 5.48
CA TYR A 39 2.69 -15.99 5.92
C TYR A 39 4.16 -16.25 5.60
N ASP A 40 4.69 -17.44 5.94
CA ASP A 40 6.08 -17.82 5.66
C ASP A 40 6.38 -17.78 4.16
N GLN A 41 5.44 -18.23 3.32
CA GLN A 41 5.56 -18.14 1.86
C GLN A 41 5.58 -16.69 1.38
N ALA A 42 4.70 -15.84 1.91
CA ALA A 42 4.66 -14.43 1.58
C ALA A 42 5.96 -13.71 2.00
N GLU A 43 6.52 -14.01 3.18
CA GLU A 43 7.81 -13.45 3.61
C GLU A 43 8.94 -13.85 2.65
N GLN A 44 8.99 -15.12 2.22
CA GLN A 44 10.00 -15.57 1.25
C GLN A 44 9.90 -14.80 -0.08
N LEU A 45 8.67 -14.56 -0.55
CA LEU A 45 8.43 -13.79 -1.78
C LEU A 45 8.82 -12.31 -1.63
N LEU A 46 8.51 -11.70 -0.48
CA LEU A 46 8.92 -10.33 -0.16
C LEU A 46 10.44 -10.18 0.01
N GLY A 47 11.16 -11.28 0.23
CA GLY A 47 12.62 -11.34 0.22
C GLY A 47 13.25 -10.87 -1.09
N VAL A 48 12.50 -10.80 -2.19
CA VAL A 48 12.97 -10.18 -3.45
C VAL A 48 13.46 -8.75 -3.25
N PHE A 49 12.87 -8.00 -2.32
CA PHE A 49 13.27 -6.61 -2.04
C PHE A 49 14.55 -6.48 -1.22
N ASP A 50 15.14 -7.58 -0.76
CA ASP A 50 16.44 -7.57 -0.08
C ASP A 50 17.61 -7.54 -1.06
N ASP A 51 17.36 -7.83 -2.34
CA ASP A 51 18.36 -7.73 -3.41
C ASP A 51 18.51 -6.28 -3.88
N PRO A 52 19.73 -5.69 -3.83
CA PRO A 52 19.98 -4.35 -4.36
C PRO A 52 19.62 -4.17 -5.84
N GLU A 53 19.57 -5.24 -6.64
CA GLU A 53 19.14 -5.18 -8.03
C GLU A 53 17.71 -4.64 -8.18
N PHE A 54 16.83 -4.91 -7.21
CA PHE A 54 15.41 -4.52 -7.26
C PHE A 54 15.10 -3.26 -6.43
N GLU A 55 16.12 -2.49 -6.05
CA GLU A 55 15.96 -1.27 -5.25
C GLU A 55 15.05 -0.24 -5.93
N ALA A 56 15.09 -0.16 -7.27
CA ALA A 56 14.21 0.74 -8.03
C ALA A 56 12.71 0.41 -7.89
N TYR A 57 12.37 -0.85 -7.61
CA TYR A 57 10.99 -1.27 -7.30
C TYR A 57 10.70 -1.13 -5.80
N ASN A 58 11.67 -1.41 -4.93
CA ASN A 58 11.48 -1.26 -3.49
C ASN A 58 11.30 0.21 -3.07
N ARG A 59 12.03 1.13 -3.72
CA ARG A 59 12.00 2.58 -3.48
C ARG A 59 11.95 3.38 -4.79
N PRO A 60 10.79 3.45 -5.46
CA PRO A 60 10.66 4.16 -6.72
C PRO A 60 10.93 5.67 -6.59
N ASP A 61 11.62 6.26 -7.58
CA ASP A 61 12.00 7.67 -7.58
C ASP A 61 10.81 8.64 -7.50
N TRP A 62 9.67 8.27 -8.11
CA TRP A 62 8.47 9.11 -8.06
C TRP A 62 7.91 9.21 -6.64
N LEU A 63 8.06 8.16 -5.82
CA LEU A 63 7.56 8.12 -4.45
C LEU A 63 8.31 9.15 -3.61
N ALA A 64 9.63 9.22 -3.77
CA ALA A 64 10.47 10.25 -3.19
C ALA A 64 10.07 11.69 -3.55
N GLN A 65 9.41 11.88 -4.68
CA GLN A 65 8.91 13.18 -5.16
C GLN A 65 7.47 13.47 -4.72
N SER A 66 6.80 12.53 -4.05
CA SER A 66 5.42 12.72 -3.58
C SER A 66 5.32 13.75 -2.45
N ALA A 67 4.18 14.43 -2.37
CA ALA A 67 3.93 15.49 -1.40
C ALA A 67 4.09 15.04 0.07
N ILE A 68 3.84 13.76 0.37
CA ILE A 68 3.96 13.18 1.71
C ILE A 68 5.42 13.19 2.17
N PHE A 69 6.35 12.80 1.29
CA PHE A 69 7.78 12.80 1.61
C PHE A 69 8.43 14.18 1.47
N TYR A 70 7.83 15.08 0.70
CA TYR A 70 8.17 16.50 0.78
C TYR A 70 7.89 17.07 2.19
N MET A 71 6.75 16.71 2.79
CA MET A 71 6.39 17.15 4.16
C MET A 71 7.15 16.39 5.26
N ARG A 72 7.60 15.16 4.99
CA ARG A 72 8.28 14.27 5.95
C ARG A 72 9.56 13.67 5.36
N PRO A 73 10.59 14.51 5.10
CA PRO A 73 11.84 14.04 4.49
C PRO A 73 12.56 13.03 5.40
N ASP A 74 12.40 13.13 6.71
CA ASP A 74 12.94 12.20 7.72
C ASP A 74 12.41 10.77 7.59
N LYS A 75 11.24 10.59 6.94
CA LYS A 75 10.58 9.30 6.75
C LYS A 75 10.86 8.69 5.38
N ARG A 76 11.37 9.48 4.42
CA ARG A 76 11.63 9.05 3.05
C ARG A 76 12.55 7.84 2.98
N GLU A 77 13.69 7.90 3.66
CA GLU A 77 14.71 6.84 3.60
C GLU A 77 14.23 5.52 4.25
N ARG A 78 13.24 5.61 5.14
CA ARG A 78 12.70 4.46 5.87
C ARG A 78 11.50 3.81 5.18
N PHE A 79 10.93 4.46 4.15
CA PHE A 79 9.76 3.94 3.45
C PHE A 79 10.19 3.16 2.21
N SER A 80 9.64 1.97 2.05
CA SER A 80 9.87 1.08 0.91
C SER A 80 8.70 0.12 0.73
N ALA A 81 8.63 -0.58 -0.39
CA ALA A 81 7.56 -1.54 -0.68
C ALA A 81 7.53 -2.64 0.39
N LYS A 82 8.69 -3.21 0.73
CA LYS A 82 8.81 -4.20 1.80
C LYS A 82 8.27 -3.68 3.14
N HIS A 83 8.69 -2.50 3.58
CA HIS A 83 8.19 -1.90 4.82
C HIS A 83 6.69 -1.59 4.77
N PHE A 84 6.13 -1.32 3.59
CA PHE A 84 4.69 -1.13 3.44
C PHE A 84 3.92 -2.43 3.73
N PHE A 85 4.36 -3.57 3.19
CA PHE A 85 3.77 -4.88 3.53
C PHE A 85 3.94 -5.22 5.02
N GLU A 86 5.12 -5.01 5.58
CA GLU A 86 5.38 -5.18 7.02
C GLU A 86 4.44 -4.31 7.87
N ALA A 87 4.23 -3.06 7.49
CA ALA A 87 3.30 -2.16 8.16
C ALA A 87 1.84 -2.62 8.05
N MET A 88 1.45 -3.27 6.95
CA MET A 88 0.11 -3.86 6.80
C MET A 88 -0.09 -5.03 7.76
N TYR A 89 0.91 -5.90 7.94
CA TYR A 89 0.88 -6.95 8.97
C TYR A 89 0.81 -6.35 10.37
N GLN A 90 1.69 -5.40 10.70
CA GLN A 90 1.66 -4.73 12.00
C GLN A 90 0.31 -4.05 12.26
N THR A 91 -0.30 -3.45 11.23
CA THR A 91 -1.63 -2.86 11.34
C THR A 91 -2.67 -3.93 11.63
N ALA A 92 -2.64 -5.08 10.97
CA ALA A 92 -3.57 -6.16 11.27
C ALA A 92 -3.47 -6.64 12.74
N ASP A 93 -2.26 -6.77 13.27
CA ASP A 93 -2.03 -7.11 14.69
C ASP A 93 -2.59 -6.04 15.65
N GLU A 94 -2.23 -4.78 15.43
CA GLU A 94 -2.61 -3.66 16.32
C GLU A 94 -4.12 -3.45 16.39
N TRP A 95 -4.81 -3.85 15.34
CA TRP A 95 -6.24 -3.67 15.16
C TRP A 95 -7.04 -4.95 15.32
N LYS A 96 -6.38 -6.07 15.65
CA LYS A 96 -7.01 -7.39 15.83
C LYS A 96 -7.85 -7.78 14.62
N LEU A 97 -7.32 -7.52 13.42
CA LEU A 97 -7.94 -7.96 12.18
C LEU A 97 -7.62 -9.45 12.02
N ASP A 98 -8.51 -10.32 12.51
CA ASP A 98 -8.32 -11.78 12.56
C ASP A 98 -7.92 -12.41 11.21
N LYS A 99 -8.27 -11.75 10.09
CA LYS A 99 -7.93 -12.18 8.72
C LYS A 99 -6.99 -11.23 7.99
N GLY A 100 -6.49 -10.19 8.66
CA GLY A 100 -5.62 -9.18 8.05
C GLY A 100 -4.30 -9.77 7.56
N HIS A 101 -3.61 -10.56 8.40
CA HIS A 101 -2.39 -11.25 7.98
C HIS A 101 -2.66 -12.17 6.79
N ARG A 102 -3.68 -13.03 6.91
CA ARG A 102 -4.04 -13.99 5.87
C ARG A 102 -4.34 -13.28 4.54
N PHE A 103 -5.02 -12.14 4.57
CA PHE A 103 -5.31 -11.34 3.37
C PHE A 103 -4.04 -10.80 2.72
N VAL A 104 -3.15 -10.17 3.49
CA VAL A 104 -1.89 -9.61 2.97
C VAL A 104 -1.03 -10.73 2.38
N SER A 105 -0.87 -11.82 3.11
CA SER A 105 -0.10 -12.98 2.66
C SER A 105 -0.70 -13.63 1.41
N ALA A 106 -2.02 -13.77 1.35
CA ALA A 106 -2.72 -14.30 0.17
C ALA A 106 -2.49 -13.43 -1.07
N ALA A 107 -2.55 -12.10 -0.94
CA ALA A 107 -2.34 -11.20 -2.08
C ALA A 107 -0.90 -11.26 -2.61
N VAL A 108 0.10 -11.33 -1.72
CA VAL A 108 1.51 -11.52 -2.10
C VAL A 108 1.70 -12.87 -2.82
N CYS A 109 1.13 -13.94 -2.28
CA CYS A 109 1.20 -15.27 -2.90
C CYS A 109 0.47 -15.30 -4.25
N ALA A 110 -0.65 -14.60 -4.38
CA ALA A 110 -1.41 -14.50 -5.63
C ALA A 110 -0.61 -13.80 -6.74
N CYS A 111 0.17 -12.75 -6.43
CA CYS A 111 1.10 -12.15 -7.40
C CYS A 111 2.10 -13.20 -7.92
N ALA A 112 2.70 -13.98 -7.02
CA ALA A 112 3.63 -15.03 -7.40
C ALA A 112 2.97 -16.14 -8.23
N GLU A 113 1.76 -16.56 -7.88
CA GLU A 113 0.99 -17.57 -8.61
C GLU A 113 0.69 -17.12 -10.04
N LEU A 114 0.23 -15.87 -10.22
CA LEU A 114 -0.11 -15.31 -11.53
C LEU A 114 1.12 -15.11 -12.44
N LEU A 115 2.31 -14.99 -11.85
CA LEU A 115 3.59 -14.89 -12.55
C LEU A 115 4.26 -16.25 -12.78
N SER A 116 3.87 -17.29 -12.04
CA SER A 116 4.49 -18.60 -12.13
C SER A 116 4.03 -19.33 -13.39
N SER A 117 4.95 -19.57 -14.32
CA SER A 117 4.75 -20.56 -15.39
C SER A 117 4.92 -21.97 -14.82
N ASN A 118 4.25 -22.98 -15.41
CA ASN A 118 4.07 -24.37 -14.93
C ASN A 118 5.27 -25.15 -14.33
N THR A 119 6.51 -24.64 -14.28
CA THR A 119 7.69 -25.40 -13.83
C THR A 119 8.81 -24.61 -13.12
N THR A 120 8.75 -23.28 -13.04
CA THR A 120 9.77 -22.48 -12.33
C THR A 120 9.04 -21.37 -11.61
N GLY A 121 9.39 -21.08 -10.35
CA GLY A 121 8.78 -19.98 -9.58
C GLY A 121 8.81 -18.64 -10.32
N PRO A 122 8.14 -17.60 -9.78
CA PRO A 122 7.98 -16.34 -10.49
C PRO A 122 9.35 -15.72 -10.82
N PRO A 123 9.52 -15.11 -12.01
CA PRO A 123 10.73 -14.34 -12.30
C PRO A 123 10.90 -13.21 -11.27
N ALA A 124 12.07 -13.14 -10.62
CA ALA A 124 12.31 -12.21 -9.50
C ALA A 124 12.06 -10.73 -9.87
N ASP A 125 12.54 -10.31 -11.03
CA ASP A 125 12.31 -8.95 -11.57
C ASP A 125 10.81 -8.62 -11.70
N ARG A 126 10.04 -9.52 -12.33
CA ARG A 126 8.59 -9.36 -12.46
C ARG A 126 7.89 -9.39 -11.10
N LEU A 127 8.32 -10.26 -10.19
CA LEU A 127 7.75 -10.32 -8.84
C LEU A 127 7.97 -9.00 -8.08
N ALA A 128 9.18 -8.47 -8.08
CA ALA A 128 9.49 -7.18 -7.45
C ALA A 128 8.66 -6.04 -8.04
N GLN A 129 8.54 -6.01 -9.37
CA GLN A 129 7.74 -5.02 -10.08
C GLN A 129 6.25 -5.09 -9.69
N GLU A 130 5.62 -6.26 -9.77
CA GLU A 130 4.19 -6.39 -9.48
C GLU A 130 3.88 -6.17 -8.00
N LEU A 131 4.77 -6.58 -7.08
CA LEU A 131 4.63 -6.27 -5.66
C LEU A 131 4.79 -4.77 -5.38
N SER A 132 5.65 -4.07 -6.12
CA SER A 132 5.76 -2.61 -6.05
C SER A 132 4.46 -1.94 -6.52
N PHE A 133 3.86 -2.41 -7.63
CA PHE A 133 2.57 -1.89 -8.08
C PHE A 133 1.45 -2.17 -7.08
N LEU A 134 1.39 -3.38 -6.52
CA LEU A 134 0.43 -3.73 -5.48
C LEU A 134 0.57 -2.80 -4.27
N ALA A 135 1.80 -2.59 -3.79
CA ALA A 135 2.06 -1.73 -2.65
C ALA A 135 1.70 -0.27 -2.95
N PHE A 136 2.18 0.29 -4.06
CA PHE A 136 2.15 1.73 -4.27
C PHE A 136 1.06 2.25 -5.18
N GLU A 137 0.78 1.57 -6.30
CA GLU A 137 -0.26 2.03 -7.25
C GLU A 137 -1.65 1.57 -6.82
N ILE A 138 -1.76 0.41 -6.17
CA ILE A 138 -3.04 -0.11 -5.70
C ILE A 138 -3.25 0.29 -4.24
N TRP A 139 -2.55 -0.31 -3.27
CA TRP A 139 -2.91 -0.16 -1.86
C TRP A 139 -2.58 1.21 -1.27
N PHE A 140 -1.40 1.75 -1.54
CA PHE A 140 -1.02 3.06 -1.00
C PHE A 140 -1.90 4.17 -1.58
N VAL A 141 -2.10 4.20 -2.91
CA VAL A 141 -2.97 5.18 -3.57
C VAL A 141 -4.43 5.00 -3.17
N ASP A 142 -4.95 3.77 -3.07
CA ASP A 142 -6.32 3.53 -2.59
C ASP A 142 -6.51 4.08 -1.15
N GLN A 143 -5.61 3.76 -0.23
CA GLN A 143 -5.67 4.30 1.13
C GLN A 143 -5.49 5.82 1.18
N PHE A 144 -4.59 6.40 0.38
CA PHE A 144 -4.39 7.86 0.37
C PHE A 144 -5.48 8.62 -0.36
N THR A 145 -6.07 8.07 -1.41
CA THR A 145 -7.21 8.68 -2.09
C THR A 145 -8.42 8.68 -1.20
N HIS A 146 -8.68 7.63 -0.42
CA HIS A 146 -9.74 7.63 0.59
C HIS A 146 -9.48 8.63 1.72
N LEU A 147 -8.23 8.83 2.15
CA LEU A 147 -7.88 9.82 3.17
C LEU A 147 -7.89 11.27 2.64
N ASN A 148 -7.60 11.48 1.35
CA ASN A 148 -7.61 12.80 0.72
C ASN A 148 -8.96 13.17 0.09
N GLN A 149 -9.80 12.19 -0.22
CA GLN A 149 -11.22 12.38 -0.48
C GLN A 149 -11.90 12.62 0.85
N THR A 150 -11.85 13.87 1.32
CA THR A 150 -12.90 14.40 2.17
C THR A 150 -14.20 14.40 1.36
N ASN A 151 -14.82 13.22 1.18
CA ASN A 151 -16.24 13.17 0.97
C ASN A 151 -16.85 13.55 2.33
N PRO A 152 -17.48 14.73 2.48
CA PRO A 152 -18.04 15.15 3.75
C PRO A 152 -19.10 14.18 4.29
N ASP A 153 -19.60 13.26 3.46
CA ASP A 153 -20.62 12.28 3.80
C ASP A 153 -20.07 10.86 4.08
N TYR A 154 -18.77 10.62 3.90
CA TYR A 154 -18.15 9.33 4.21
C TYR A 154 -17.05 9.51 5.25
N GLU A 155 -17.45 9.59 6.52
CA GLU A 155 -16.54 9.28 7.61
C GLU A 155 -16.52 7.75 7.75
N ALA A 156 -15.41 7.11 7.41
CA ALA A 156 -15.11 5.84 8.03
C ALA A 156 -15.11 6.11 9.54
N GLU A 157 -16.13 5.62 10.27
CA GLU A 157 -16.20 5.73 11.72
C GLU A 157 -15.08 4.88 12.33
N LEU A 158 -13.88 5.44 12.31
CA LEU A 158 -12.77 4.95 13.08
C LEU A 158 -13.19 5.04 14.56
N SER A 159 -12.93 3.98 15.32
CA SER A 159 -13.18 4.01 16.76
C SER A 159 -12.42 5.19 17.39
N GLU A 160 -12.91 5.75 18.50
CA GLU A 160 -12.17 6.84 19.17
C GLU A 160 -10.77 6.40 19.63
N ASP A 161 -10.59 5.11 19.92
CA ASP A 161 -9.28 4.52 20.24
C ASP A 161 -8.33 4.55 19.04
N THR A 162 -8.84 4.21 17.86
CA THR A 162 -8.13 4.37 16.59
C THR A 162 -7.71 5.80 16.35
N LYS A 163 -8.66 6.74 16.43
CA LYS A 163 -8.41 8.15 16.12
C LYS A 163 -7.34 8.68 17.07
N THR A 164 -7.40 8.29 18.33
CA THR A 164 -6.41 8.64 19.36
C THR A 164 -5.03 8.07 19.04
N LYS A 165 -4.94 6.78 18.67
CA LYS A 165 -3.67 6.14 18.27
C LYS A 165 -3.07 6.77 17.02
N ALA A 166 -3.89 7.04 16.01
CA ALA A 166 -3.46 7.69 14.76
C ALA A 166 -2.96 9.13 15.02
N ARG A 167 -3.71 9.94 15.80
CA ARG A 167 -3.32 11.31 16.18
C ARG A 167 -2.00 11.36 16.94
N SER A 168 -1.84 10.46 17.92
CA SER A 168 -0.61 10.32 18.72
C SER A 168 0.61 10.01 17.85
N ARG A 169 0.48 9.08 16.89
CA ARG A 169 1.58 8.69 15.97
C ARG A 169 1.90 9.73 14.91
N LEU A 170 0.91 10.51 14.47
CA LEU A 170 1.08 11.60 13.52
C LEU A 170 1.62 12.89 14.16
N GLY A 171 1.75 12.94 15.50
CA GLY A 171 2.17 14.14 16.22
C GLY A 171 1.14 15.26 16.21
N ILE A 172 -0.12 14.95 15.90
CA ILE A 172 -1.23 15.89 15.91
C ILE A 172 -1.72 15.98 17.36
N HIS A 173 -1.12 16.88 18.13
CA HIS A 173 -1.66 17.29 19.42
C HIS A 173 -2.81 18.27 19.18
N ASP A 174 -3.93 18.09 19.88
CA ASP A 174 -5.05 19.03 19.89
C ASP A 174 -4.55 20.42 20.31
N ARG A 175 -4.18 21.24 19.33
CA ARG A 175 -4.18 22.69 19.47
C ARG A 175 -5.53 23.18 19.01
N CYS A 176 -6.53 22.96 19.85
CA CYS A 176 -7.70 23.82 19.92
C CYS A 176 -8.25 23.72 21.35
N SER A 177 -7.59 24.42 22.27
CA SER A 177 -8.34 25.07 23.34
C SER A 177 -9.42 25.92 22.69
N ALA A 178 -10.62 25.84 23.28
CA ALA A 178 -11.78 26.66 22.95
C ALA A 178 -11.40 28.12 22.68
N ASP A 179 -12.14 28.73 21.76
CA ASP A 179 -12.10 30.14 21.37
C ASP A 179 -11.09 30.53 20.28
N SER A 180 -11.27 30.00 19.07
CA SER A 180 -11.15 30.85 17.87
C SER A 180 -11.98 30.31 16.72
N ILE A 181 -12.96 31.10 16.30
CA ILE A 181 -13.71 30.91 15.07
C ILE A 181 -12.73 31.12 13.92
N CYS A 182 -12.27 30.04 13.29
CA CYS A 182 -11.66 30.12 11.95
C CYS A 182 -12.60 29.44 10.96
N SER A 183 -13.26 30.26 10.15
CA SER A 183 -14.19 29.84 9.10
C SER A 183 -13.57 28.84 8.11
N PRO A 184 -14.37 27.91 7.57
CA PRO A 184 -13.95 26.96 6.54
C PRO A 184 -13.81 27.70 5.21
N GLY A 185 -12.65 28.30 4.95
CA GLY A 185 -12.41 29.02 3.68
C GLY A 185 -10.95 29.32 3.34
N SER A 186 -9.99 28.95 4.19
CA SER A 186 -8.57 29.33 4.02
C SER A 186 -7.68 28.27 3.37
N TYR A 187 -8.10 27.00 3.32
CA TYR A 187 -7.29 25.95 2.67
C TYR A 187 -7.48 25.85 1.15
N ALA A 188 -8.67 26.19 0.63
CA ALA A 188 -8.96 26.10 -0.81
C ALA A 188 -8.22 27.16 -1.66
N ARG A 189 -7.63 28.20 -1.06
CA ARG A 189 -7.03 29.31 -1.80
C ARG A 189 -5.53 29.19 -2.06
N ARG A 190 -4.86 28.14 -1.55
CA ARG A 190 -3.41 27.98 -1.70
C ARG A 190 -2.98 27.01 -2.81
N LEU A 191 -3.92 26.25 -3.38
CA LEU A 191 -3.65 25.37 -4.54
C LEU A 191 -3.89 26.05 -5.90
N HIS A 192 -4.57 27.20 -5.94
CA HIS A 192 -4.80 27.95 -7.18
C HIS A 192 -3.66 28.92 -7.58
N MET A 193 -2.59 29.03 -6.80
CA MET A 193 -1.45 29.94 -7.09
C MET A 193 -0.17 29.22 -7.58
N LEU A 194 -0.22 27.93 -7.90
CA LEU A 194 0.93 27.20 -8.45
C LEU A 194 0.81 26.88 -9.95
N HIS A 195 -0.23 27.40 -10.64
CA HIS A 195 -0.44 27.14 -12.07
C HIS A 195 -0.40 28.37 -12.99
N ASP A 196 0.04 29.53 -12.49
CA ASP A 196 0.34 30.70 -13.32
C ASP A 196 1.77 31.18 -13.03
N GLY A 197 2.72 30.77 -13.87
CA GLY A 197 4.11 31.20 -13.75
C GLY A 197 5.08 30.51 -14.70
N HIS A 198 5.15 31.05 -15.92
CA HIS A 198 6.24 30.98 -16.91
C HIS A 198 6.09 30.00 -18.08
N GLY A 199 5.91 30.59 -19.28
CA GLY A 199 6.01 29.99 -20.59
C GLY A 199 5.09 30.67 -21.59
#